data_AF-A0A535V7S8-F1
#
_entry.id   AF-A0A535V7S8-F1
#
_cell.length_a   1.000
_cell.length_b   1.000
_cell.length_c   1.000
_cell.angle_alpha   90.00
_cell.angle_beta   90.00
_cell.angle_gamma   90.00
#
_symmetry.space_group_name_H-M   'P 1'
#
loop_
_entity.id
_entity.type
_entity.pdbx_description
1 polymer ?
#
loop_
_entity_poly.entity_id
_entity_poly.type
_entity_poly.pdbx_seq_one_letter_code
_entity_poly.pdbx_strand_id
1 'polypeptide(L)'
;MGYRRRLVNRRPVDRASADQLRSSATGLQEEPRRRENVKQPTLGGLRTMGALTALSVIATLVMTSCGSSTTGSSAKPLFVGINKSADQQYFIDQQQAFKAEIEKKGGQVKLYNAKLDANTGISEVNDAISAGAKGIAITVPDQTIGPAVSKSAADAKVALVATDDAIKDSSGNPVPFVGFSGTDMGNKVGDEAAKLLTAAGWVTSGKKVGVLSVEVQTLSVCNDRTTAEKAKITAGGVASSSIYPVPYSGETPS
;
A
#
# COMPACT_ATOMS: atom_id res chain seq x y z
N MET A 1 20.02 -43.63 30.05
CA MET A 1 18.75 -43.16 29.44
C MET A 1 19.06 -42.49 28.11
N GLY A 2 18.76 -43.14 26.99
CA GLY A 2 19.03 -42.63 25.63
C GLY A 2 17.74 -42.51 24.82
N TYR A 3 17.45 -41.30 24.35
CA TYR A 3 16.30 -41.01 23.47
C TYR A 3 16.62 -41.44 22.02
N ARG A 4 15.89 -42.43 21.49
CA ARG A 4 15.89 -42.73 20.04
C ARG A 4 14.91 -41.81 19.31
N ARG A 5 15.42 -41.01 18.36
CA ARG A 5 14.61 -40.27 17.39
C ARG A 5 13.86 -41.26 16.50
N ARG A 6 12.54 -41.12 16.41
CA ARG A 6 11.67 -41.88 15.51
C ARG A 6 11.72 -41.18 14.13
N LEU A 7 12.37 -41.82 13.15
CA LEU A 7 12.37 -41.38 11.75
C LEU A 7 10.94 -41.43 11.20
N VAL A 8 10.42 -40.27 10.78
CA VAL A 8 9.16 -40.16 10.05
C VAL A 8 9.42 -40.60 8.62
N ASN A 9 8.75 -41.67 8.21
CA ASN A 9 8.83 -42.27 6.89
C ASN A 9 8.23 -41.31 5.84
N ARG A 10 9.06 -40.64 5.03
CA ARG A 10 8.62 -39.81 3.90
C ARG A 10 8.29 -40.73 2.73
N ARG A 11 7.00 -40.91 2.41
CA ARG A 11 6.61 -41.48 1.12
C ARG A 11 6.86 -40.44 0.01
N PRO A 12 7.32 -40.84 -1.19
CA PRO A 12 7.46 -39.93 -2.31
C PRO A 12 6.09 -39.38 -2.72
N VAL A 13 5.98 -38.07 -2.91
CA VAL A 13 4.79 -37.45 -3.52
C VAL A 13 4.75 -37.88 -4.99
N ASP A 14 3.67 -38.53 -5.38
CA ASP A 14 3.47 -38.98 -6.75
C ASP A 14 3.41 -37.77 -7.70
N ARG A 15 4.35 -37.72 -8.66
CA ARG A 15 4.49 -36.61 -9.62
C ARG A 15 3.23 -36.42 -10.46
N ALA A 16 2.43 -37.47 -10.65
CA ALA A 16 1.16 -37.40 -11.36
C ALA A 16 0.15 -36.44 -10.68
N SER A 17 0.16 -36.37 -9.34
CA SER A 17 -0.80 -35.53 -8.60
C SER A 17 -0.41 -34.04 -8.63
N ALA A 18 0.89 -33.74 -8.73
CA ALA A 18 1.39 -32.38 -8.88
C ALA A 18 1.12 -31.80 -10.29
N ASP A 19 1.22 -32.63 -11.33
CA ASP A 19 0.92 -32.22 -12.71
C ASP A 19 -0.58 -32.03 -12.95
N GLN A 20 -1.43 -32.80 -12.25
CA GLN A 20 -2.89 -32.62 -12.32
C GLN A 20 -3.36 -31.28 -11.70
N LEU A 21 -2.71 -30.84 -10.62
CA LEU A 21 -2.95 -29.54 -10.01
C LEU A 21 -2.46 -28.37 -10.89
N ARG A 22 -1.34 -28.55 -11.61
CA ARG A 22 -0.84 -27.56 -12.58
C ARG A 22 -1.74 -27.42 -13.81
N SER A 23 -2.23 -28.54 -14.36
CA SER A 23 -3.14 -28.53 -15.51
C SER A 23 -4.45 -27.79 -15.21
N SER A 24 -4.99 -27.99 -14.00
CA SER A 24 -6.22 -27.33 -13.55
C SER A 24 -6.07 -25.80 -13.38
N ALA A 25 -4.86 -25.32 -13.11
CA ALA A 25 -4.56 -23.89 -12.96
C ALA A 25 -4.32 -23.17 -14.31
N THR A 26 -4.06 -23.92 -15.39
CA THR A 26 -3.72 -23.33 -16.71
C THR A 26 -4.98 -23.03 -17.55
N GLY A 27 -6.16 -23.45 -17.10
CA GLY A 27 -7.44 -23.22 -17.79
C GLY A 27 -8.17 -21.92 -17.44
N LEU A 28 -7.54 -21.01 -16.68
CA LEU A 28 -8.16 -19.75 -16.20
C LEU A 28 -7.44 -18.51 -16.74
N GLN A 29 -7.36 -18.37 -18.06
CA GLN A 29 -7.05 -17.15 -18.82
C GLN A 29 -7.78 -17.30 -20.17
N GLU A 30 -8.56 -16.39 -20.73
CA GLU A 30 -8.81 -14.96 -20.54
C GLU A 30 -10.29 -14.67 -20.90
N GLU A 31 -11.02 -13.91 -20.10
CA GLU A 31 -12.21 -13.19 -20.58
C GLU A 31 -11.89 -11.69 -20.66
N PRO A 32 -12.21 -11.00 -21.76
CA PRO A 32 -11.92 -9.58 -21.89
C PRO A 32 -12.82 -8.78 -20.94
N ARG A 33 -12.20 -8.09 -19.97
CA ARG A 33 -12.87 -7.14 -19.07
C ARG A 33 -13.66 -6.10 -19.88
N ARG A 34 -14.98 -6.28 -19.93
CA ARG A 34 -15.95 -5.31 -20.43
C ARG A 34 -15.81 -4.03 -19.59
N ARG A 35 -15.31 -2.95 -20.21
CA ARG A 35 -15.26 -1.61 -19.60
C ARG A 35 -16.69 -1.11 -19.40
N GLU A 36 -17.09 -0.96 -18.15
CA GLU A 36 -18.34 -0.29 -17.81
C GLU A 36 -18.11 1.23 -17.87
N ASN A 37 -18.82 1.88 -18.80
CA ASN A 37 -18.65 3.29 -19.12
C ASN A 37 -19.49 4.12 -18.13
N VAL A 38 -18.89 4.56 -17.03
CA VAL A 38 -19.56 5.45 -16.05
C VAL A 38 -19.66 6.85 -16.66
N LYS A 39 -20.88 7.26 -17.01
CA LYS A 39 -21.20 8.62 -17.44
C LYS A 39 -20.98 9.59 -16.28
N GLN A 40 -20.06 10.55 -16.45
CA GLN A 40 -19.99 11.75 -15.62
C GLN A 40 -21.23 12.63 -15.86
N PRO A 41 -21.85 13.22 -14.82
CA PRO A 41 -22.88 14.22 -15.02
C PRO A 41 -22.26 15.54 -15.48
N THR A 42 -22.68 15.99 -16.66
CA THR A 42 -22.40 17.31 -17.22
C THR A 42 -23.21 18.37 -16.47
N LEU A 43 -22.56 19.32 -15.80
CA LEU A 43 -23.21 20.55 -15.35
C LEU A 43 -23.48 21.43 -16.57
N GLY A 44 -24.75 21.46 -16.98
CA GLY A 44 -25.27 22.39 -17.97
C GLY A 44 -25.58 23.74 -17.35
N GLY A 45 -25.02 24.79 -17.97
CA GLY A 45 -25.60 26.10 -18.26
C GLY A 45 -26.50 26.78 -17.22
N LEU A 46 -26.02 27.91 -16.72
CA LEU A 46 -26.89 29.02 -16.38
C LEU A 46 -26.54 30.25 -17.21
N ARG A 47 -27.60 30.84 -17.77
CA ARG A 47 -27.62 31.88 -18.79
C ARG A 47 -27.25 33.25 -18.22
N THR A 48 -26.67 34.04 -19.13
CA THR A 48 -26.51 35.50 -19.14
C THR A 48 -27.77 36.29 -18.77
N MET A 49 -27.60 37.41 -18.03
CA MET A 49 -28.20 38.73 -18.32
C MET A 49 -27.74 39.77 -17.28
N GLY A 50 -27.35 40.97 -17.74
CA GLY A 50 -27.18 42.16 -16.90
C GLY A 50 -25.97 43.02 -17.26
N ALA A 51 -26.12 43.89 -18.25
CA ALA A 51 -25.16 44.93 -18.62
C ALA A 51 -25.61 46.31 -18.08
N LEU A 52 -24.65 47.26 -18.06
CA LEU A 52 -24.70 48.69 -17.71
C LEU A 52 -24.73 48.98 -16.19
N THR A 53 -23.83 49.79 -15.61
CA THR A 53 -23.44 51.15 -16.01
C THR A 53 -21.98 51.49 -15.69
N ALA A 54 -21.35 52.25 -16.59
CA ALA A 54 -20.04 52.88 -16.42
C ALA A 54 -20.13 54.19 -15.59
N LEU A 55 -19.10 54.49 -14.79
CA LEU A 55 -18.56 55.85 -14.70
C LEU A 55 -17.10 55.84 -14.19
N SER A 56 -16.27 56.57 -14.91
CA SER A 56 -14.81 56.68 -14.86
C SER A 56 -14.30 57.51 -13.67
N VAL A 57 -13.12 57.17 -13.13
CA VAL A 57 -12.08 58.15 -12.78
C VAL A 57 -10.70 57.55 -13.05
N ILE A 58 -9.97 58.21 -13.94
CA ILE A 58 -8.54 58.02 -14.24
C ILE A 58 -7.74 58.77 -13.17
N ALA A 59 -6.78 58.11 -12.54
CA ALA A 59 -5.65 58.77 -11.87
C ALA A 59 -4.38 57.96 -12.11
N THR A 60 -3.66 58.35 -13.15
CA THR A 60 -2.30 57.93 -13.48
C THR A 60 -1.34 58.46 -12.42
N LEU A 61 -0.61 57.58 -11.73
CA LEU A 61 0.64 57.95 -11.06
C LEU A 61 1.74 56.98 -11.51
N VAL A 62 2.67 57.54 -12.30
CA VAL A 62 3.90 56.90 -12.75
C VAL A 62 4.92 56.99 -11.63
N MET A 63 5.38 55.85 -11.13
CA MET A 63 6.69 55.72 -10.48
C MET A 63 7.37 54.48 -11.04
N THR A 64 8.25 54.73 -12.00
CA THR A 64 9.26 53.80 -12.50
C THR A 64 10.19 53.42 -11.36
N SER A 65 9.99 52.23 -10.78
CA SER A 65 11.03 51.53 -10.04
C SER A 65 11.53 50.40 -10.92
N CYS A 66 12.74 50.56 -11.45
CA CYS A 66 13.54 49.49 -12.03
C CYS A 66 13.92 48.51 -10.90
N GLY A 67 12.96 47.70 -10.46
CA GLY A 67 13.23 46.50 -9.71
C GLY A 67 13.46 45.39 -10.72
N SER A 68 14.71 44.97 -10.87
CA SER A 68 15.10 43.79 -11.63
C SER A 68 14.11 42.66 -11.36
N SER A 69 13.24 42.38 -12.34
CA SER A 69 12.49 41.15 -12.38
C SER A 69 13.52 40.05 -12.62
N THR A 70 14.12 39.57 -11.53
CA THR A 70 14.56 38.19 -11.50
C THR A 70 13.32 37.40 -11.85
N THR A 71 13.25 36.95 -13.10
CA THR A 71 12.44 35.79 -13.48
C THR A 71 12.98 34.65 -12.64
N GLY A 72 12.54 34.60 -11.37
CA GLY A 72 12.73 33.48 -10.49
C GLY A 72 12.06 32.34 -11.20
N SER A 73 12.85 31.53 -11.88
CA SER A 73 12.46 30.19 -12.28
C SER A 73 12.03 29.53 -10.98
N SER A 74 10.72 29.54 -10.71
CA SER A 74 10.17 28.99 -9.48
C SER A 74 10.52 27.51 -9.53
N ALA A 75 11.54 27.11 -8.76
CA ALA A 75 12.02 25.75 -8.77
C ALA A 75 10.82 24.83 -8.52
N LYS A 76 10.64 23.83 -9.39
CA LYS A 76 9.52 22.91 -9.32
C LYS A 76 9.44 22.32 -7.90
N PRO A 77 8.26 22.21 -7.29
CA PRO A 77 8.14 21.69 -5.93
C PRO A 77 8.64 20.23 -5.88
N LEU A 78 9.53 19.94 -4.93
CA LEU A 78 10.06 18.59 -4.72
C LEU A 78 9.09 17.75 -3.89
N PHE A 79 8.84 16.53 -4.33
CA PHE A 79 8.13 15.49 -3.57
C PHE A 79 9.01 14.24 -3.47
N VAL A 80 8.92 13.54 -2.35
CA VAL A 80 9.78 12.40 -2.06
C VAL A 80 8.96 11.15 -1.79
N GLY A 81 9.29 10.06 -2.47
CA GLY A 81 8.77 8.72 -2.18
C GLY A 81 9.80 7.90 -1.41
N ILE A 82 9.42 7.32 -0.28
CA ILE A 82 10.30 6.51 0.58
C ILE A 82 9.64 5.16 0.80
N ASN A 83 10.29 4.06 0.45
CA ASN A 83 9.72 2.72 0.64
C ASN A 83 10.70 1.79 1.36
N LYS A 84 10.18 0.93 2.26
CA LYS A 84 10.92 -0.07 3.03
C LYS A 84 11.59 -1.18 2.20
N SER A 85 11.22 -1.35 0.94
CA SER A 85 11.83 -2.38 0.08
C SER A 85 11.72 -1.96 -1.38
N ALA A 86 12.31 -0.82 -1.74
CA ALA A 86 12.21 -0.26 -3.09
C ALA A 86 12.94 -1.11 -4.18
N ASP A 87 13.48 -2.26 -3.79
CA ASP A 87 14.02 -3.33 -4.64
C ASP A 87 13.01 -4.46 -4.90
N GLN A 88 11.88 -4.50 -4.19
CA GLN A 88 10.76 -5.40 -4.48
C GLN A 88 9.86 -4.79 -5.56
N GLN A 89 9.45 -5.61 -6.53
CA GLN A 89 8.67 -5.16 -7.70
C GLN A 89 7.43 -4.34 -7.31
N TYR A 90 6.75 -4.72 -6.23
CA TYR A 90 5.60 -3.99 -5.70
C TYR A 90 5.92 -2.50 -5.42
N PHE A 91 7.02 -2.22 -4.73
CA PHE A 91 7.43 -0.86 -4.40
C PHE A 91 8.11 -0.16 -5.57
N ILE A 92 8.75 -0.88 -6.48
CA ILE A 92 9.24 -0.32 -7.75
C ILE A 92 8.06 0.28 -8.54
N ASP A 93 6.99 -0.49 -8.72
CA ASP A 93 5.80 -0.05 -9.45
C ASP A 93 5.13 1.14 -8.77
N GLN A 94 5.02 1.11 -7.43
CA GLN A 94 4.49 2.22 -6.66
C GLN A 94 5.32 3.49 -6.82
N GLN A 95 6.66 3.40 -6.77
CA GLN A 95 7.55 4.55 -6.96
C GLN A 95 7.46 5.12 -8.38
N GLN A 96 7.33 4.27 -9.40
CA GLN A 96 7.12 4.74 -10.77
C GLN A 96 5.76 5.45 -10.93
N ALA A 97 4.70 4.92 -10.33
CA ALA A 97 3.39 5.56 -10.34
C ALA A 97 3.39 6.91 -9.62
N PHE A 98 4.03 6.99 -8.44
CA PHE A 98 4.24 8.22 -7.70
C PHE A 98 5.00 9.24 -8.55
N LYS A 99 6.13 8.83 -9.13
CA LYS A 99 6.97 9.68 -9.96
C LYS A 99 6.19 10.25 -11.14
N ALA A 100 5.52 9.38 -11.90
CA ALA A 100 4.76 9.76 -13.09
C ALA A 100 3.66 10.80 -12.76
N GLU A 101 2.92 10.62 -11.66
CA GLU A 101 1.85 11.56 -11.29
C GLU A 101 2.40 12.91 -10.80
N ILE A 102 3.50 12.93 -10.04
CA ILE A 102 4.13 14.18 -9.60
C ILE A 102 4.71 14.95 -10.80
N GLU A 103 5.44 14.27 -11.68
CA GLU A 103 6.03 14.90 -12.87
C GLU A 103 4.95 15.44 -13.81
N LYS A 104 3.86 14.69 -14.00
CA LYS A 104 2.67 15.15 -14.75
C LYS A 104 2.04 16.40 -14.16
N LYS A 105 2.09 16.58 -12.83
CA LYS A 105 1.62 17.79 -12.14
C LYS A 105 2.69 18.91 -12.07
N GLY A 106 3.84 18.74 -12.72
CA GLY A 106 4.90 19.75 -12.79
C GLY A 106 5.84 19.77 -11.58
N GLY A 107 5.82 18.76 -10.71
CA GLY A 107 6.74 18.62 -9.59
C GLY A 107 8.06 17.96 -9.95
N GLN A 108 8.99 17.98 -9.00
CA GLN A 108 10.23 17.19 -8.99
C GLN A 108 10.09 16.01 -8.04
N VAL A 109 10.83 14.94 -8.30
CA VAL A 109 10.74 13.69 -7.55
C VAL A 109 12.12 13.25 -7.08
N LYS A 110 12.22 12.82 -5.82
CA LYS A 110 13.29 11.94 -5.33
C LYS A 110 12.66 10.66 -4.79
N LEU A 111 13.37 9.55 -4.95
CA LEU A 111 12.94 8.22 -4.50
C LEU A 111 14.04 7.64 -3.63
N TYR A 112 13.65 7.11 -2.47
CA TYR A 112 14.55 6.53 -1.48
C TYR A 112 14.15 5.11 -1.14
N ASN A 113 15.15 4.29 -0.85
CA ASN A 113 14.97 2.93 -0.35
C ASN A 113 15.38 2.90 1.12
N ALA A 114 14.40 2.91 2.02
CA ALA A 114 14.64 2.79 3.46
C ALA A 114 15.15 1.40 3.85
N LYS A 115 15.05 0.41 2.94
CA LYS A 115 15.25 -1.00 3.26
C LYS A 115 14.39 -1.39 4.47
N LEU A 116 14.64 -2.55 5.06
CA LEU A 116 13.94 -2.99 6.26
C LEU A 116 14.55 -2.38 7.54
N ASP A 117 15.06 -1.14 7.48
CA ASP A 117 15.78 -0.50 8.58
C ASP A 117 15.10 0.80 9.05
N ALA A 118 14.66 0.80 10.32
CA ALA A 118 13.96 1.92 10.95
C ALA A 118 14.78 3.22 10.96
N ASN A 119 16.08 3.14 11.24
CA ASN A 119 16.96 4.31 11.31
C ASN A 119 17.15 4.95 9.94
N THR A 120 17.30 4.13 8.90
CA THR A 120 17.34 4.58 7.50
C THR A 120 16.02 5.26 7.14
N GLY A 121 14.87 4.68 7.50
CA GLY A 121 13.56 5.32 7.28
C GLY A 121 13.45 6.72 7.91
N ILE A 122 13.98 6.90 9.12
CA ILE A 122 14.02 8.21 9.80
C ILE A 122 14.99 9.16 9.08
N SER A 123 16.19 8.68 8.71
CA SER A 123 17.19 9.49 8.00
C SER A 123 16.67 10.01 6.66
N GLU A 124 16.02 9.15 5.87
CA GLU A 124 15.51 9.53 4.55
C GLU A 124 14.40 10.59 4.63
N VAL A 125 13.60 10.58 5.71
CA VAL A 125 12.64 11.66 5.98
C VAL A 125 13.36 12.98 6.27
N ASN A 126 14.42 12.94 7.09
CA ASN A 126 15.22 14.12 7.40
C ASN A 126 15.98 14.65 6.17
N ASP A 127 16.46 13.76 5.31
CA ASP A 127 17.13 14.10 4.05
C ASP A 127 16.14 14.71 3.05
N ALA A 128 14.91 14.18 2.98
CA ALA A 128 13.82 14.78 2.20
C ALA A 128 13.50 16.20 2.67
N ILE A 129 13.37 16.40 3.98
CA ILE A 129 13.13 17.72 4.59
C ILE A 129 14.29 18.68 4.25
N SER A 130 15.53 18.22 4.43
CA SER A 130 16.75 19.02 4.16
C SER A 130 16.88 19.38 2.67
N ALA A 131 16.42 18.50 1.78
CA ALA A 131 16.34 18.75 0.34
C ALA A 131 15.22 19.72 -0.07
N GLY A 132 14.40 20.19 0.87
CA GLY A 132 13.32 21.15 0.61
C GLY A 132 12.04 20.51 0.08
N ALA A 133 11.79 19.23 0.38
CA ALA A 133 10.55 18.55 0.01
C ALA A 133 9.32 19.32 0.48
N LYS A 134 8.28 19.34 -0.35
CA LYS A 134 6.94 19.87 -0.04
C LYS A 134 5.98 18.78 0.41
N GLY A 135 6.25 17.53 0.05
CA GLY A 135 5.53 16.38 0.55
C GLY A 135 6.37 15.10 0.50
N ILE A 136 6.07 14.19 1.42
CA ILE A 136 6.68 12.88 1.57
C ILE A 136 5.58 11.83 1.57
N ALA A 137 5.70 10.83 0.68
CA ALA A 137 4.93 9.59 0.73
C ALA A 137 5.83 8.48 1.26
N ILE A 138 5.42 7.77 2.31
CA ILE A 138 6.29 6.79 2.99
C ILE A 138 5.60 5.46 3.29
N THR A 139 6.22 4.36 2.86
CA THR A 139 6.00 3.04 3.46
C THR A 139 7.11 2.78 4.47
N VAL A 140 6.77 2.81 5.76
CA VAL A 140 7.75 2.66 6.83
C VAL A 140 8.22 1.21 6.99
N PRO A 141 9.50 0.96 7.30
CA PRO A 141 9.98 -0.38 7.63
C PRO A 141 9.43 -0.88 8.98
N ASP A 142 9.11 0.04 9.89
CA ASP A 142 8.56 -0.24 11.22
C ASP A 142 7.52 0.83 11.58
N GLN A 143 6.30 0.42 11.93
CA GLN A 143 5.21 1.34 12.26
C GLN A 143 5.47 2.17 13.53
N THR A 144 6.37 1.72 14.40
CA THR A 144 6.74 2.41 15.65
C THR A 144 7.51 3.71 15.41
N ILE A 145 8.08 3.93 14.21
CA ILE A 145 8.75 5.20 13.88
C ILE A 145 7.75 6.32 13.56
N GLY A 146 6.45 6.01 13.47
CA GLY A 146 5.37 6.95 13.14
C GLY A 146 5.44 8.29 13.88
N PRO A 147 5.60 8.31 15.21
CA PRO A 147 5.75 9.54 15.99
C PRO A 147 6.96 10.38 15.57
N ALA A 148 8.10 9.75 15.27
CA ALA A 148 9.32 10.47 14.89
C ALA A 148 9.18 11.12 13.51
N VAL A 149 8.75 10.36 12.50
CA VAL A 149 8.66 10.85 11.12
C VAL A 149 7.54 11.89 10.94
N SER A 150 6.39 11.69 11.60
CA SER A 150 5.29 12.66 11.58
C SER A 150 5.67 13.97 12.26
N LYS A 151 6.39 13.91 13.39
CA LYS A 151 6.89 15.10 14.06
C LYS A 151 7.90 15.86 13.21
N SER A 152 8.90 15.20 12.63
CA SER A 152 9.89 15.86 11.75
C SER A 152 9.21 16.57 10.58
N ALA A 153 8.25 15.91 9.92
CA ALA A 153 7.52 16.50 8.80
C ALA A 153 6.65 17.71 9.24
N ALA A 154 5.94 17.58 10.37
CA ALA A 154 5.09 18.66 10.89
C ALA A 154 5.91 19.90 11.30
N ASP A 155 7.01 19.71 12.04
CA ASP A 155 7.91 20.80 12.46
C ASP A 155 8.47 21.55 11.25
N ALA A 156 8.82 20.82 10.18
CA ALA A 156 9.33 21.37 8.92
C ALA A 156 8.24 21.90 7.98
N LYS A 157 6.95 21.77 8.33
CA LYS A 157 5.79 22.11 7.49
C LYS A 157 5.80 21.37 6.14
N VAL A 158 6.22 20.11 6.14
CA VAL A 158 6.21 19.20 4.99
C VAL A 158 5.00 18.29 5.10
N ALA A 159 4.22 18.14 4.02
CA ALA A 159 3.09 17.23 4.02
C ALA A 159 3.57 15.77 4.13
N LEU A 160 2.93 14.96 4.95
CA LEU A 160 3.26 13.54 5.12
C LEU A 160 2.03 12.68 4.82
N VAL A 161 2.21 11.65 4.00
CA VAL A 161 1.24 10.59 3.77
C VAL A 161 1.93 9.24 3.95
N ALA A 162 1.33 8.36 4.75
CA ALA A 162 1.75 6.98 4.87
C ALA A 162 1.17 6.16 3.71
N THR A 163 1.94 5.22 3.20
CA THR A 163 1.51 4.28 2.17
C THR A 163 1.73 2.86 2.63
N ASP A 164 0.79 1.97 2.33
CA ASP A 164 0.78 0.52 2.65
C ASP A 164 0.79 0.15 4.13
N ASP A 165 1.69 0.73 4.93
CA ASP A 165 1.81 0.53 6.36
C ASP A 165 1.34 1.79 7.10
N ALA A 166 0.18 1.70 7.74
CA ALA A 166 -0.39 2.82 8.50
C ALA A 166 0.47 3.18 9.70
N ILE A 167 0.61 4.47 10.00
CA ILE A 167 1.35 4.94 11.18
C ILE A 167 0.49 5.91 12.00
N LYS A 168 0.86 6.08 13.26
CA LYS A 168 0.25 7.04 14.18
C LYS A 168 1.27 8.09 14.59
N ASP A 169 0.78 9.29 14.87
CA ASP A 169 1.59 10.34 15.50
C ASP A 169 1.81 10.06 17.01
N SER A 170 2.54 10.95 17.69
CA SER A 170 2.80 10.85 19.13
C SER A 170 1.55 10.97 20.01
N SER A 171 0.45 11.49 19.47
CA SER A 171 -0.84 11.59 20.14
C SER A 171 -1.73 10.37 19.85
N GLY A 172 -1.25 9.42 19.04
CA GLY A 172 -2.00 8.24 18.62
C GLY A 172 -2.98 8.48 17.47
N ASN A 173 -2.99 9.67 16.88
CA ASN A 173 -3.85 9.97 15.73
C ASN A 173 -3.28 9.30 14.47
N PRO A 174 -4.14 8.81 13.56
CA PRO A 174 -3.68 8.27 12.29
C PRO A 174 -3.07 9.37 11.41
N VAL A 175 -1.90 9.10 10.84
CA VAL A 175 -1.34 9.91 9.74
C VAL A 175 -2.18 9.65 8.47
N PRO A 176 -2.42 10.66 7.59
CA PRO A 176 -3.08 10.43 6.31
C PRO A 176 -2.50 9.23 5.58
N PHE A 177 -3.35 8.34 5.08
CA PHE A 177 -2.94 7.03 4.59
C PHE A 177 -3.49 6.74 3.19
N VAL A 178 -2.67 6.14 2.34
CA VAL A 178 -3.05 5.61 1.03
C VAL A 178 -2.62 4.14 0.95
N GLY A 179 -3.58 3.24 0.77
CA GLY A 179 -3.30 1.82 0.67
C GLY A 179 -4.57 1.02 0.47
N PHE A 180 -4.46 -0.27 0.78
CA PHE A 180 -5.55 -1.23 0.62
C PHE A 180 -6.22 -1.50 1.96
N SER A 181 -7.50 -1.85 1.93
CA SER A 181 -8.17 -2.41 3.11
C SER A 181 -7.67 -3.83 3.32
N GLY A 182 -6.85 -4.03 4.36
CA GLY A 182 -6.38 -5.36 4.75
C GLY A 182 -7.54 -6.31 5.06
N THR A 183 -8.57 -5.81 5.73
CA THR A 183 -9.79 -6.57 6.06
C THR A 183 -10.54 -7.03 4.81
N ASP A 184 -10.78 -6.14 3.84
CA ASP A 184 -11.46 -6.52 2.60
C ASP A 184 -10.65 -7.54 1.79
N MET A 185 -9.33 -7.36 1.71
CA MET A 185 -8.44 -8.35 1.09
C MET A 185 -8.53 -9.70 1.77
N GLY A 186 -8.44 -9.74 3.11
CA GLY A 186 -8.54 -10.97 3.90
C GLY A 186 -9.90 -11.65 3.73
N ASN A 187 -10.99 -10.88 3.70
CA ASN A 187 -12.32 -11.41 3.42
C ASN A 187 -12.38 -12.12 2.06
N LYS A 188 -11.87 -11.47 1.00
CA LYS A 188 -11.88 -12.05 -0.35
C LYS A 188 -11.02 -13.31 -0.45
N VAL A 189 -9.83 -13.30 0.15
CA VAL A 189 -8.96 -14.49 0.19
C VAL A 189 -9.63 -15.63 0.94
N GLY A 190 -10.19 -15.36 2.12
CA GLY A 190 -10.83 -16.38 2.93
C GLY A 190 -12.13 -16.92 2.31
N ASP A 191 -12.92 -16.08 1.63
CA ASP A 191 -14.11 -16.50 0.88
C ASP A 191 -13.73 -17.45 -0.28
N GLU A 192 -12.69 -17.12 -1.05
CA GLU A 192 -12.24 -18.00 -2.13
C GLU A 192 -11.59 -19.28 -1.59
N ALA A 193 -10.81 -19.20 -0.51
CA ALA A 193 -10.24 -20.38 0.14
C ALA A 193 -11.33 -21.35 0.64
N ALA A 194 -12.38 -20.82 1.29
CA ALA A 194 -13.52 -21.62 1.72
C ALA A 194 -14.20 -22.32 0.53
N LYS A 195 -14.48 -21.59 -0.55
CA LYS A 195 -15.05 -22.14 -1.77
C LYS A 195 -14.21 -23.25 -2.38
N LEU A 196 -12.89 -23.07 -2.46
CA LEU A 196 -11.97 -24.09 -2.98
C LEU A 196 -11.94 -25.35 -2.09
N LEU A 197 -11.92 -25.18 -0.77
CA LEU A 197 -11.97 -26.29 0.19
C LEU A 197 -13.27 -27.08 0.09
N THR A 198 -14.41 -26.40 -0.10
CA THR A 198 -15.71 -27.04 -0.32
C THR A 198 -15.75 -27.77 -1.66
N ALA A 199 -15.31 -27.14 -2.75
CA ALA A 199 -15.29 -27.75 -4.08
C ALA A 199 -14.39 -28.99 -4.15
N ALA A 200 -13.28 -28.99 -3.41
CA ALA A 200 -12.39 -30.13 -3.27
C ALA A 200 -12.97 -31.26 -2.38
N GLY A 201 -14.11 -31.02 -1.71
CA GLY A 201 -14.73 -31.94 -0.77
C GLY A 201 -13.93 -32.14 0.52
N TRP A 202 -12.91 -31.32 0.79
CA TRP A 202 -12.00 -31.54 1.93
C TRP A 202 -12.71 -31.35 3.26
N VAL A 203 -13.58 -30.33 3.34
CA VAL A 203 -14.37 -30.02 4.54
C VAL A 203 -15.38 -31.13 4.85
N THR A 204 -15.99 -31.73 3.82
CA THR A 204 -17.08 -32.72 3.98
C THR A 204 -16.60 -34.18 3.93
N SER A 205 -15.36 -34.44 3.51
CA SER A 205 -14.81 -35.80 3.36
C SER A 205 -14.52 -36.56 4.65
N GLY A 206 -14.67 -35.91 5.82
CA GLY A 206 -14.26 -36.48 7.11
C GLY A 206 -12.74 -36.56 7.32
N LYS A 207 -11.94 -36.01 6.38
CA LYS A 207 -10.49 -35.90 6.53
C LYS A 207 -10.12 -34.83 7.56
N LYS A 208 -8.95 -34.98 8.18
CA LYS A 208 -8.36 -33.93 9.01
C LYS A 208 -7.74 -32.87 8.10
N VAL A 209 -8.36 -31.70 8.05
CA VAL A 209 -7.87 -30.52 7.33
C VAL A 209 -7.19 -29.58 8.32
N GLY A 210 -6.03 -29.05 7.96
CA GLY A 210 -5.32 -28.02 8.72
C GLY A 210 -4.98 -26.85 7.80
N VAL A 211 -5.11 -25.63 8.31
CA VAL A 211 -4.79 -24.38 7.61
C VAL A 211 -3.57 -23.76 8.28
N LEU A 212 -2.53 -23.47 7.51
CA LEU A 212 -1.36 -22.75 7.98
C LEU A 212 -1.54 -21.26 7.66
N SER A 213 -1.77 -20.44 8.69
CA SER A 213 -1.91 -18.99 8.56
C SER A 213 -0.55 -18.35 8.72
N VAL A 214 0.08 -17.95 7.61
CA VAL A 214 1.43 -17.35 7.61
C VAL A 214 1.32 -15.87 7.98
N GLU A 215 1.91 -15.46 9.10
CA GLU A 215 1.61 -14.19 9.76
C GLU A 215 2.87 -13.37 10.09
N VAL A 216 2.75 -12.04 10.00
CA VAL A 216 3.70 -11.07 10.57
C VAL A 216 2.95 -10.26 11.63
N GLN A 217 3.02 -10.72 12.88
CA GLN A 217 2.16 -10.20 13.96
C GLN A 217 2.46 -8.75 14.36
N THR A 218 3.66 -8.26 14.05
CA THR A 218 4.08 -6.89 14.32
C THR A 218 3.53 -5.88 13.32
N LEU A 219 2.93 -6.32 12.20
CA LEU A 219 2.41 -5.45 11.15
C LEU A 219 0.89 -5.44 11.15
N SER A 220 0.29 -4.28 11.45
CA SER A 220 -1.16 -4.17 11.61
C SER A 220 -1.93 -4.57 10.35
N VAL A 221 -1.43 -4.19 9.17
CA VAL A 221 -2.08 -4.52 7.89
C VAL A 221 -2.01 -6.02 7.56
N CYS A 222 -0.98 -6.73 8.05
CA CYS A 222 -0.92 -8.19 7.97
C CYS A 222 -1.95 -8.81 8.92
N ASN A 223 -2.09 -8.27 10.13
CA ASN A 223 -3.07 -8.75 11.10
C ASN A 223 -4.51 -8.56 10.61
N ASP A 224 -4.82 -7.43 9.97
CA ASP A 224 -6.15 -7.18 9.39
C ASP A 224 -6.50 -8.24 8.34
N ARG A 225 -5.54 -8.57 7.47
CA ARG A 225 -5.70 -9.57 6.40
C ARG A 225 -5.93 -10.96 6.98
N THR A 226 -5.01 -11.43 7.82
CA THR A 226 -5.06 -12.81 8.33
C THR A 226 -6.20 -13.01 9.32
N THR A 227 -6.58 -11.99 10.09
CA THR A 227 -7.77 -12.06 10.97
C THR A 227 -9.05 -12.20 10.16
N ALA A 228 -9.23 -11.38 9.12
CA ALA A 228 -10.41 -11.45 8.26
C ALA A 228 -10.46 -12.77 7.47
N GLU A 229 -9.33 -13.23 6.94
CA GLU A 229 -9.21 -14.52 6.24
C GLU A 229 -9.63 -15.69 7.14
N LYS A 230 -9.05 -15.77 8.35
CA LYS A 230 -9.37 -16.83 9.33
C LYS A 230 -10.85 -16.86 9.70
N ALA A 231 -11.50 -15.70 9.81
CA ALA A 231 -12.93 -15.61 10.07
C ALA A 231 -13.76 -16.22 8.93
N LYS A 232 -13.42 -15.94 7.66
CA LYS A 232 -14.12 -16.51 6.50
C LYS A 232 -13.87 -18.00 6.32
N ILE A 233 -12.63 -18.45 6.51
CA ILE A 233 -12.28 -19.88 6.47
C ILE A 233 -13.03 -20.66 7.56
N THR A 234 -13.15 -20.07 8.76
CA THR A 234 -13.95 -20.67 9.85
C THR A 234 -15.43 -20.75 9.50
N ALA A 235 -16.00 -19.67 8.94
CA ALA A 235 -17.38 -19.67 8.45
C ALA A 235 -17.60 -20.68 7.30
N GLY A 236 -16.56 -21.00 6.53
CA GLY A 236 -16.54 -22.05 5.51
C GLY A 236 -16.48 -23.49 6.05
N GLY A 237 -16.44 -23.68 7.37
CA GLY A 237 -16.52 -25.00 8.02
C GLY A 237 -15.19 -25.57 8.49
N VAL A 238 -14.09 -24.83 8.40
CA VAL A 238 -12.82 -25.23 9.04
C VAL A 238 -12.89 -24.91 10.53
N ALA A 239 -12.60 -25.89 11.39
CA ALA A 239 -12.55 -25.64 12.83
C ALA A 239 -11.40 -24.67 13.18
N SER A 240 -11.66 -23.69 14.05
CA SER A 240 -10.63 -22.73 14.48
C SER A 240 -9.43 -23.41 15.15
N SER A 241 -9.61 -24.56 15.80
CA SER A 241 -8.54 -25.39 16.37
C SER A 241 -7.63 -26.06 15.31
N SER A 242 -8.03 -25.99 14.05
CA SER A 242 -7.30 -26.52 12.89
C SER A 242 -6.63 -25.41 12.07
N ILE A 243 -6.64 -24.17 12.56
CA ILE A 243 -5.92 -23.04 11.98
C ILE A 243 -4.67 -22.80 12.83
N TYR A 244 -3.50 -22.93 12.23
CA TYR A 244 -2.21 -22.84 12.88
C TYR A 244 -1.48 -21.58 12.40
N PRO A 245 -1.31 -20.56 13.25
CA PRO A 245 -0.43 -19.44 12.95
C PRO A 245 1.00 -19.91 12.76
N VAL A 246 1.63 -19.48 11.68
CA VAL A 246 3.04 -19.76 11.36
C VAL A 246 3.73 -18.41 11.20
N PRO A 247 4.80 -18.12 11.94
CA PRO A 247 5.51 -16.86 11.79
C PRO A 247 6.16 -16.80 10.40
N TYR A 248 5.98 -15.68 9.71
CA TYR A 248 6.72 -15.37 8.49
C TYR A 248 8.04 -14.69 8.86
N SER A 249 9.16 -15.31 8.46
CA SER A 249 10.50 -14.78 8.71
C SER A 249 11.02 -13.85 7.61
N GLY A 250 10.32 -13.72 6.47
CA GLY A 250 10.85 -12.99 5.32
C GLY A 250 11.95 -13.73 4.54
N GLU A 251 12.36 -14.90 5.00
CA GLU A 251 13.44 -15.68 4.42
C GLU A 251 12.90 -16.94 3.75
N THR A 252 13.30 -17.20 2.50
CA THR A 252 13.27 -18.57 1.96
C THR A 252 14.40 -19.35 2.63
N PRO A 253 14.13 -20.50 3.29
CA PRO A 253 15.18 -21.35 3.80
C PRO A 253 16.15 -21.69 2.67
N SER A 254 17.41 -21.30 2.83
CA SER A 254 18.52 -21.66 1.95
C SER A 254 18.78 -23.16 1.97
#